data_AF-A0AAW2MRP8-F1
#
_entry.id   AF-A0AAW2MRP8-F1
#
_cell.length_a   1.000
_cell.length_b   1.000
_cell.length_c   1.000
_cell.angle_alpha   90.00
_cell.angle_beta   90.00
_cell.angle_gamma   90.00
#
_symmetry.space_group_name_H-M   'P 1'
#
loop_
_entity.id
_entity.type
_entity.pdbx_description
1 polymer ?
#
loop_
_entity_poly.entity_id
_entity_poly.type
_entity_poly.pdbx_seq_one_letter_code
_entity_poly.pdbx_strand_id
1 'polypeptide(L)'
;MYRDCFMLENQIPLWIIRFLIGLKYDKDDEEALFCKFLSFMNFGDDRLTQIPWDNDNGNEPLHLLEAHRTTLLRQEKATEFIGDQPHFLPRILDFRWKSWRHKSSSQSVFKMESRPFYSVTDLKAKGIHFWPSSNCLTDIRFHSYSFYGLLQLPIWFVTNNSMVFFSNMVAFEMSPETDTDCEVISYVNFMKSLVETPRDVKELREKGILFSCLGSDEEVVKMYKQIDTFGVNNCGLFLDVKTRIEEHCSSKAKTWMADLIHTYFRSPWTAIALFAATLLLCLTFLQTYYTIHPVKNN
;
A
#
# COMPACT_ATOMS: atom_id res chain seq x y z
N MET A 1 6.43 17.40 23.49
CA MET A 1 5.44 18.24 22.78
C MET A 1 4.80 17.51 21.61
N TYR A 2 5.45 17.27 20.46
CA TYR A 2 4.78 16.60 19.32
C TYR A 2 4.30 15.18 19.60
N ARG A 3 5.05 14.42 20.41
CA ARG A 3 4.67 13.08 20.84
C ARG A 3 3.34 13.06 21.60
N ASP A 4 3.08 14.09 22.39
CA ASP A 4 1.92 14.17 23.28
C ASP A 4 0.62 14.37 22.49
N CYS A 5 0.70 14.94 21.27
CA CYS A 5 -0.43 15.07 20.36
C CYS A 5 -0.96 13.72 19.85
N PHE A 6 -0.10 12.69 19.84
CA PHE A 6 -0.46 11.35 19.37
C PHE A 6 -0.93 10.41 20.48
N MET A 7 -0.86 10.82 21.75
CA MET A 7 -1.23 9.97 22.88
C MET A 7 -2.74 9.97 23.09
N LEU A 8 -3.38 8.79 23.10
CA LEU A 8 -4.83 8.64 23.27
C LEU A 8 -5.33 9.23 24.61
N GLU A 9 -4.50 9.19 25.65
CA GLU A 9 -4.79 9.78 26.98
C GLU A 9 -4.70 11.31 27.01
N ASN A 10 -4.10 11.93 25.99
CA ASN A 10 -3.88 13.38 25.92
C ASN A 10 -4.66 14.03 24.77
N GLN A 11 -5.86 13.51 24.50
CA GLN A 11 -6.71 14.00 23.43
C GLN A 11 -7.49 15.24 23.87
N ILE A 12 -7.19 16.36 23.23
CA ILE A 12 -7.95 17.60 23.37
C ILE A 12 -9.08 17.57 22.34
N PRO A 13 -10.33 17.86 22.73
CA PRO A 13 -11.42 18.01 21.79
C PRO A 13 -11.09 19.00 20.67
N LEU A 14 -11.35 18.59 19.43
CA LEU A 14 -10.95 19.35 18.25
C LEU A 14 -11.59 20.74 18.21
N TRP A 15 -12.84 20.85 18.68
CA TRP A 15 -13.56 22.11 18.78
C TRP A 15 -12.84 23.13 19.69
N ILE A 16 -12.12 22.69 20.74
CA ILE A 16 -11.33 23.58 21.60
C ILE A 16 -10.14 24.12 20.82
N ILE A 17 -9.46 23.27 20.05
CA ILE A 17 -8.32 23.67 19.22
C ILE A 17 -8.78 24.71 18.20
N ARG A 18 -9.89 24.45 17.50
CA ARG A 18 -10.50 25.42 16.57
C ARG A 18 -10.87 26.72 17.24
N PHE A 19 -11.54 26.65 18.40
CA PHE A 19 -11.89 27.84 19.17
C PHE A 19 -10.65 28.69 19.50
N LEU A 20 -9.56 28.07 19.97
CA LEU A 20 -8.32 28.78 20.28
C LEU A 20 -7.63 29.37 19.05
N ILE A 21 -7.66 28.67 17.90
CA ILE A 21 -7.10 29.18 16.65
C ILE A 21 -7.94 30.37 16.15
N GLY A 22 -9.28 30.25 16.16
CA GLY A 22 -10.21 31.29 15.75
C GLY A 22 -10.22 32.53 16.65
N LEU A 23 -9.70 32.45 17.89
CA LEU A 23 -9.44 33.64 18.72
C LEU A 23 -8.23 34.46 18.23
N LYS A 24 -7.34 33.87 17.43
CA LYS A 24 -6.07 34.48 17.02
C LYS A 24 -5.99 34.75 15.51
N TYR A 25 -6.72 33.99 14.69
CA TYR A 25 -6.65 34.03 13.24
C TYR A 25 -8.06 34.06 12.62
N ASP A 26 -8.15 34.55 11.38
CA ASP A 26 -9.38 34.52 10.60
C ASP A 26 -9.72 33.09 10.13
N LYS A 27 -10.98 32.86 9.71
CA LYS A 27 -11.47 31.51 9.37
C LYS A 27 -10.70 30.83 8.23
N ASP A 28 -10.32 31.60 7.20
CA ASP A 28 -9.54 31.05 6.07
C ASP A 28 -8.12 30.65 6.51
N ASP A 29 -7.54 31.38 7.46
CA ASP A 29 -6.24 31.08 8.06
C ASP A 29 -6.30 29.85 8.98
N GLU A 30 -7.43 29.65 9.69
CA GLU A 30 -7.65 28.48 10.54
C GLU A 30 -7.53 27.17 9.74
N GLU A 31 -8.26 27.05 8.64
CA GLU A 31 -8.26 25.83 7.83
C GLU A 31 -6.89 25.57 7.20
N ALA A 32 -6.23 26.62 6.69
CA ALA A 32 -4.89 26.52 6.12
C ALA A 32 -3.86 26.07 7.18
N LEU A 33 -3.91 26.63 8.39
CA LEU A 33 -3.07 26.22 9.51
C LEU A 33 -3.33 24.76 9.91
N PHE A 34 -4.60 24.35 9.91
CA PHE A 34 -4.98 22.99 10.27
C PHE A 34 -4.47 21.97 9.23
N CYS A 35 -4.64 22.27 7.95
CA CYS A 35 -4.10 21.46 6.85
C CYS A 35 -2.58 21.37 6.95
N LYS A 36 -1.90 22.49 7.16
CA LYS A 36 -0.44 22.53 7.31
C LYS A 36 0.03 21.69 8.51
N PHE A 37 -0.64 21.83 9.65
CA PHE A 37 -0.33 21.06 10.85
C PHE A 37 -0.49 19.55 10.60
N LEU A 38 -1.64 19.12 10.10
CA LEU A 38 -1.89 17.70 9.82
C LEU A 38 -0.94 17.15 8.77
N SER A 39 -0.67 17.91 7.72
CA SER A 39 0.21 17.50 6.63
C SER A 39 1.62 17.29 7.14
N PHE A 40 2.14 18.25 7.89
CA PHE A 40 3.47 18.16 8.46
C PHE A 40 3.59 16.99 9.43
N MET A 41 2.57 16.80 10.28
CA MET A 41 2.60 15.75 11.31
C MET A 41 2.43 14.33 10.73
N ASN A 42 1.64 14.16 9.67
CA ASN A 42 1.38 12.85 9.07
C ASN A 42 2.37 12.50 7.94
N PHE A 43 2.80 13.48 7.15
CA PHE A 43 3.56 13.26 5.91
C PHE A 43 4.94 13.93 5.91
N GLY A 44 5.21 14.85 6.84
CA GLY A 44 6.49 15.58 6.89
C GLY A 44 6.61 16.70 5.86
N ASP A 45 5.52 17.12 5.22
CA ASP A 45 5.47 18.22 4.26
C ASP A 45 4.12 18.97 4.28
N ASP A 46 3.93 19.92 3.36
CA ASP A 46 2.76 20.82 3.30
C ASP A 46 1.79 20.45 2.15
N ARG A 47 1.54 19.15 1.90
CA ARG A 47 0.70 18.67 0.78
C ARG A 47 -0.81 18.84 0.95
N LEU A 48 -1.34 18.83 2.17
CA LEU A 48 -2.79 18.98 2.38
C LEU A 48 -3.24 20.38 1.99
N THR A 49 -4.20 20.47 1.06
CA THR A 49 -4.79 21.74 0.61
C THR A 49 -6.16 22.01 1.23
N GLN A 50 -6.83 20.98 1.73
CA GLN A 50 -8.16 21.06 2.34
C GLN A 50 -8.27 20.05 3.47
N ILE A 51 -9.08 20.38 4.48
CA ILE A 51 -9.33 19.47 5.59
C ILE A 51 -10.00 18.16 5.11
N PRO A 52 -9.62 17.00 5.68
CA PRO A 52 -10.07 15.71 5.19
C PRO A 52 -11.50 15.33 5.60
N TRP A 53 -12.26 16.20 6.24
CA TRP A 53 -13.65 15.93 6.61
C TRP A 53 -14.57 17.06 6.17
N ASP A 54 -15.85 16.77 6.19
CA ASP A 54 -16.90 17.71 5.89
C ASP A 54 -17.50 18.24 7.18
N ASN A 55 -17.33 19.55 7.44
CA ASN A 55 -17.84 20.21 8.63
C ASN A 55 -19.38 20.20 8.66
N ASP A 56 -20.05 20.11 7.51
CA ASP A 56 -21.51 20.26 7.42
C ASP A 56 -22.26 18.94 7.66
N ASN A 57 -21.59 17.79 7.48
CA ASN A 57 -22.21 16.47 7.56
C ASN A 57 -22.02 15.78 8.93
N GLY A 58 -21.47 16.46 9.92
CA GLY A 58 -21.22 15.88 11.25
C GLY A 58 -20.13 14.81 11.26
N ASN A 59 -19.29 14.76 10.22
CA ASN A 59 -18.15 13.84 10.09
C ASN A 59 -16.85 14.45 10.61
N GLU A 60 -16.94 15.54 11.37
CA GLU A 60 -15.79 16.18 11.97
C GLU A 60 -15.21 15.30 13.09
N PRO A 61 -13.89 15.05 13.08
CA PRO A 61 -13.22 14.33 14.17
C PRO A 61 -13.44 15.00 15.51
N LEU A 62 -13.71 14.21 16.55
CA LEU A 62 -13.94 14.70 17.90
C LEU A 62 -12.67 15.23 18.55
N HIS A 63 -11.51 14.67 18.19
CA HIS A 63 -10.21 15.04 18.74
C HIS A 63 -9.08 14.84 17.71
N LEU A 64 -7.88 15.27 18.08
CA LEU A 64 -6.74 15.37 17.17
C LEU A 64 -6.29 14.01 16.59
N LEU A 65 -6.27 12.95 17.40
CA LEU A 65 -5.91 11.60 16.96
C LEU A 65 -6.90 11.06 15.92
N GLU A 66 -8.20 11.31 16.08
CA GLU A 66 -9.19 10.97 15.07
C GLU A 66 -8.99 11.82 13.80
N ALA A 67 -8.61 13.10 13.94
CA ALA A 67 -8.26 13.93 12.79
C ALA A 67 -7.04 13.40 12.02
N HIS A 68 -5.99 12.96 12.72
CA HIS A 68 -4.86 12.27 12.10
C HIS A 68 -5.32 11.00 11.37
N ARG A 69 -6.17 10.20 11.99
CA ARG A 69 -6.70 8.96 11.41
C ARG A 69 -7.50 9.25 10.14
N THR A 70 -8.46 10.16 10.18
CA THR A 70 -9.28 10.56 9.03
C THR A 70 -8.42 11.08 7.89
N THR A 71 -7.36 11.83 8.19
CA THR A 71 -6.39 12.30 7.19
C THR A 71 -5.68 11.15 6.49
N LEU A 72 -5.27 10.12 7.22
CA LEU A 72 -4.55 8.97 6.69
C LEU A 72 -5.44 7.97 5.93
N LEU A 73 -6.75 8.03 6.15
CA LEU A 73 -7.73 7.16 5.48
C LEU A 73 -8.42 7.84 4.30
N ARG A 74 -8.32 9.17 4.17
CA ARG A 74 -8.84 9.88 3.02
C ARG A 74 -7.81 9.90 1.90
N GLN A 75 -8.18 9.32 0.77
CA GLN A 75 -7.46 9.52 -0.46
C GLN A 75 -7.68 10.97 -0.92
N GLU A 76 -6.62 11.78 -0.93
CA GLU A 76 -6.67 13.06 -1.63
C GLU A 76 -7.00 12.78 -3.10
N LYS A 77 -7.97 13.52 -3.65
CA LYS A 77 -8.09 13.61 -5.11
C LYS A 77 -6.81 14.29 -5.57
N ALA A 78 -5.93 13.55 -6.23
CA ALA A 78 -4.68 14.07 -6.77
C ALA A 78 -4.98 15.38 -7.50
N THR A 79 -4.57 16.50 -6.90
CA THR A 79 -4.66 17.79 -7.55
C THR A 79 -3.48 17.84 -8.50
N GLU A 80 -3.75 18.11 -9.78
CA GLU A 80 -2.74 18.23 -10.83
C GLU A 80 -1.70 19.28 -10.42
N PHE A 81 -0.52 18.84 -9.97
CA PHE A 81 0.63 19.72 -9.82
C PHE A 81 1.18 20.03 -11.21
N ILE A 82 0.72 21.14 -11.79
CA ILE A 82 1.46 21.89 -12.82
C ILE A 82 2.33 22.91 -12.07
N GLY A 83 3.62 22.63 -11.96
CA GLY A 83 4.62 23.54 -11.39
C GLY A 83 5.99 22.88 -11.28
N ASP A 84 7.02 23.57 -11.77
CA ASP A 84 8.33 23.04 -12.17
C ASP A 84 9.12 22.22 -11.14
N GLN A 85 9.84 21.22 -11.68
CA GLN A 85 10.70 20.25 -10.98
C GLN A 85 11.85 20.88 -10.16
N PRO A 86 12.38 20.11 -9.20
CA PRO A 86 13.67 19.47 -9.47
C PRO A 86 13.62 17.95 -9.32
N HIS A 87 14.02 17.28 -10.40
CA HIS A 87 14.60 15.94 -10.54
C HIS A 87 14.53 15.00 -9.34
N PHE A 88 13.48 14.18 -9.18
CA PHE A 88 13.55 12.80 -8.63
C PHE A 88 12.21 12.02 -8.68
N LEU A 89 11.33 12.22 -9.67
CA LEU A 89 10.17 11.32 -9.90
C LEU A 89 9.81 11.23 -11.39
N PRO A 90 9.69 10.04 -12.00
CA PRO A 90 9.12 9.91 -13.33
C PRO A 90 7.59 10.01 -13.26
N ARG A 91 7.10 11.13 -13.81
CA ARG A 91 5.81 11.37 -14.49
C ARG A 91 4.76 10.25 -14.33
N ILE A 92 3.79 10.49 -13.45
CA ILE A 92 2.55 9.73 -13.34
C ILE A 92 1.76 9.92 -14.65
N LEU A 93 1.56 8.84 -15.40
CA LEU A 93 0.56 8.80 -16.46
C LEU A 93 -0.80 8.59 -15.79
N ASP A 94 -1.63 9.63 -15.87
CA ASP A 94 -3.01 9.64 -15.41
C ASP A 94 -3.85 8.63 -16.19
N PHE A 95 -4.15 7.49 -15.57
CA PHE A 95 -5.18 6.57 -16.03
C PHE A 95 -6.40 6.73 -15.11
N ARG A 96 -7.37 7.52 -15.58
CA ARG A 96 -8.71 7.63 -15.00
C ARG A 96 -9.30 6.24 -14.72
N TRP A 97 -9.45 5.87 -13.45
CA TRP A 97 -10.29 4.73 -13.06
C TRP A 97 -11.29 5.05 -11.97
N LYS A 98 -12.49 4.49 -12.19
CA LYS A 98 -13.71 4.68 -11.42
C LYS A 98 -13.56 4.04 -10.04
N SER A 99 -13.92 4.76 -8.98
CA SER A 99 -14.00 4.21 -7.62
C SER A 99 -15.06 3.12 -7.56
N TRP A 100 -14.67 1.90 -7.18
CA TRP A 100 -15.61 0.82 -6.88
C TRP A 100 -15.89 0.80 -5.38
N ARG A 101 -17.16 1.05 -5.04
CA ARG A 101 -17.65 0.99 -3.66
C ARG A 101 -17.82 -0.49 -3.29
N HIS A 102 -17.05 -0.97 -2.32
CA HIS A 102 -17.17 -2.33 -1.81
C HIS A 102 -18.44 -2.49 -0.96
N LYS A 103 -19.13 -3.62 -1.14
CA LYS A 103 -20.20 -4.10 -0.29
C LYS A 103 -19.56 -5.12 0.65
N SER A 104 -19.47 -4.83 1.95
CA SER A 104 -19.01 -5.82 2.92
C SER A 104 -20.07 -6.92 3.01
N SER A 105 -19.69 -8.15 2.66
CA SER A 105 -20.46 -9.33 3.01
C SER A 105 -19.92 -9.81 4.34
N SER A 106 -20.60 -9.43 5.42
CA SER A 106 -20.42 -9.98 6.75
C SER A 106 -20.75 -11.48 6.70
N GLN A 107 -19.72 -12.31 6.56
CA GLN A 107 -19.83 -13.73 6.87
C GLN A 107 -18.59 -14.15 7.65
N SER A 108 -18.87 -14.52 8.90
CA SER A 108 -17.95 -15.05 9.88
C SER A 108 -17.19 -16.26 9.33
N VAL A 109 -15.88 -16.09 9.13
CA VAL A 109 -14.97 -17.22 8.96
C VAL A 109 -13.86 -17.09 10.01
N PHE A 110 -14.20 -17.47 11.24
CA PHE A 110 -13.24 -17.95 12.24
C PHE A 110 -12.67 -19.31 11.76
N LYS A 111 -11.89 -19.28 10.69
CA LYS A 111 -10.90 -20.30 10.29
C LYS A 111 -10.31 -19.92 8.93
N MET A 112 -9.16 -19.26 8.96
CA MET A 112 -8.19 -19.50 7.90
C MET A 112 -6.83 -19.61 8.57
N GLU A 113 -6.25 -20.79 8.39
CA GLU A 113 -4.99 -21.25 8.94
C GLU A 113 -3.90 -20.19 8.86
N SER A 114 -3.06 -20.17 9.90
CA SER A 114 -1.76 -19.49 9.97
C SER A 114 -0.83 -19.92 8.83
N ARG A 115 -1.14 -19.51 7.59
CA ARG A 115 -0.14 -19.53 6.54
C ARG A 115 0.82 -18.38 6.83
N PRO A 116 2.14 -18.64 6.88
CA PRO A 116 3.09 -17.56 7.03
C PRO A 116 2.90 -16.61 5.85
N PHE A 117 2.49 -15.39 6.14
CA PHE A 117 2.43 -14.35 5.14
C PHE A 117 3.86 -14.01 4.72
N TYR A 118 4.07 -13.78 3.42
CA TYR A 118 5.41 -13.62 2.85
C TYR A 118 6.01 -12.25 3.19
N SER A 119 7.30 -12.24 3.53
CA SER A 119 8.07 -11.00 3.62
C SER A 119 8.27 -10.34 2.25
N VAL A 120 8.73 -9.09 2.21
CA VAL A 120 9.04 -8.38 0.96
C VAL A 120 10.04 -9.17 0.10
N THR A 121 11.09 -9.69 0.73
CA THR A 121 12.11 -10.49 0.05
C THR A 121 11.56 -11.83 -0.46
N ASP A 122 10.68 -12.50 0.28
CA ASP A 122 9.99 -13.71 -0.19
C ASP A 122 9.10 -13.43 -1.40
N LEU A 123 8.30 -12.36 -1.34
CA LEU A 123 7.43 -11.94 -2.45
C LEU A 123 8.24 -11.57 -3.69
N LYS A 124 9.35 -10.85 -3.51
CA LYS A 124 10.29 -10.51 -4.59
C LYS A 124 10.88 -11.77 -5.24
N ALA A 125 11.26 -12.77 -4.46
CA ALA A 125 11.74 -14.04 -4.98
C ALA A 125 10.67 -14.80 -5.79
N LYS A 126 9.39 -14.56 -5.51
CA LYS A 126 8.25 -15.11 -6.26
C LYS A 126 7.81 -14.25 -7.45
N GLY A 127 8.61 -13.28 -7.87
CA GLY A 127 8.31 -12.42 -9.02
C GLY A 127 7.26 -11.35 -8.74
N ILE A 128 7.03 -11.00 -7.47
CA ILE A 128 6.18 -9.88 -7.09
C ILE A 128 7.05 -8.63 -6.91
N HIS A 129 6.73 -7.59 -7.67
CA HIS A 129 7.38 -6.29 -7.61
C HIS A 129 6.55 -5.30 -6.80
N PHE A 130 7.23 -4.30 -6.25
CA PHE A 130 6.63 -3.31 -5.38
C PHE A 130 6.61 -1.93 -6.05
N TRP A 131 5.54 -1.18 -5.83
CA TRP A 131 5.37 0.17 -6.36
C TRP A 131 4.63 1.07 -5.36
N PRO A 132 4.92 2.38 -5.29
CA PRO A 132 4.17 3.30 -4.44
C PRO A 132 2.73 3.50 -4.95
N SER A 133 1.75 3.60 -4.05
CA SER A 133 0.36 3.97 -4.37
C SER A 133 0.11 5.44 -4.05
N SER A 134 -0.68 5.73 -3.02
CA SER A 134 -0.90 7.06 -2.45
C SER A 134 -0.33 7.14 -1.03
N ASN A 135 -0.70 8.13 -0.23
CA ASN A 135 -0.37 8.18 1.20
C ASN A 135 -1.50 7.66 2.08
N CYS A 136 -2.56 7.13 1.47
CA CYS A 136 -3.71 6.60 2.17
C CYS A 136 -3.42 5.17 2.63
N LEU A 137 -3.55 4.88 3.93
CA LEU A 137 -3.17 3.58 4.49
C LEU A 137 -3.96 2.40 3.91
N THR A 138 -5.18 2.65 3.43
CA THR A 138 -6.05 1.64 2.82
C THR A 138 -5.75 1.39 1.34
N ASP A 139 -4.88 2.18 0.72
CA ASP A 139 -4.54 2.09 -0.70
C ASP A 139 -3.49 1.01 -0.99
N ILE A 140 -3.76 -0.22 -0.56
CA ILE A 140 -2.97 -1.40 -0.88
C ILE A 140 -3.66 -2.17 -2.00
N ARG A 141 -2.96 -2.39 -3.11
CA ARG A 141 -3.51 -3.05 -4.29
C ARG A 141 -2.55 -4.09 -4.82
N PHE A 142 -3.08 -5.26 -5.17
CA PHE A 142 -2.31 -6.28 -5.87
C PHE A 142 -2.83 -6.46 -7.29
N HIS A 143 -1.91 -6.62 -8.24
CA HIS A 143 -2.22 -6.96 -9.63
C HIS A 143 -1.40 -8.17 -10.04
N SER A 144 -2.07 -9.19 -10.56
CA SER A 144 -1.48 -10.46 -10.95
C SER A 144 -1.39 -10.49 -12.47
N TYR A 145 -0.19 -10.43 -13.02
CA TYR A 145 0.06 -10.60 -14.45
C TYR A 145 0.50 -12.03 -14.75
N SER A 146 0.70 -12.36 -16.03
CA SER A 146 1.04 -13.72 -16.45
C SER A 146 2.39 -14.21 -15.92
N PHE A 147 3.36 -13.32 -15.76
CA PHE A 147 4.75 -13.66 -15.40
C PHE A 147 5.30 -12.91 -14.16
N TYR A 148 4.53 -11.97 -13.59
CA TYR A 148 4.91 -11.22 -12.40
C TYR A 148 3.68 -10.72 -11.65
N GLY A 149 3.84 -10.35 -10.39
CA GLY A 149 2.85 -9.61 -9.62
C GLY A 149 3.31 -8.18 -9.36
N LEU A 150 2.37 -7.28 -9.15
CA LEU A 150 2.63 -5.91 -8.72
C LEU A 150 1.84 -5.63 -7.45
N LEU A 151 2.54 -5.44 -6.33
CA LEU A 151 1.98 -5.02 -5.06
C LEU A 151 2.23 -3.52 -4.87
N GLN A 152 1.16 -2.74 -4.91
CA GLN A 152 1.19 -1.31 -4.65
C GLN A 152 0.93 -1.06 -3.17
N LEU A 153 1.77 -0.23 -2.54
CA LEU A 153 1.73 0.07 -1.12
C LEU A 153 1.75 1.58 -0.89
N PRO A 154 1.07 2.06 0.17
CA PRO A 154 1.08 3.46 0.48
C PRO A 154 2.45 3.92 0.96
N ILE A 155 2.77 5.17 0.61
CA ILE A 155 4.03 5.80 0.98
C ILE A 155 3.97 6.17 2.47
N TRP A 156 5.00 5.80 3.21
CA TRP A 156 5.10 6.08 4.64
C TRP A 156 6.48 6.57 5.07
N PHE A 157 6.50 7.57 5.95
CA PHE A 157 7.70 8.12 6.57
C PHE A 157 7.80 7.67 8.03
N VAL A 158 8.74 6.76 8.30
CA VAL A 158 9.03 6.27 9.64
C VAL A 158 9.88 7.29 10.41
N THR A 159 9.35 7.74 11.55
CA THR A 159 10.01 8.69 12.46
C THR A 159 10.09 8.11 13.86
N ASN A 160 10.82 8.78 14.76
CA ASN A 160 10.90 8.41 16.18
C ASN A 160 9.52 8.34 16.88
N ASN A 161 8.50 9.02 16.33
CA ASN A 161 7.15 9.03 16.89
C ASN A 161 6.24 7.97 16.25
N SER A 162 6.62 7.31 15.15
CA SER A 162 5.75 6.39 14.41
C SER A 162 5.26 5.21 15.27
N MET A 163 6.09 4.71 16.19
CA MET A 163 5.67 3.67 17.13
C MET A 163 4.53 4.16 18.03
N VAL A 164 4.72 5.33 18.66
CA VAL A 164 3.73 5.94 19.56
C VAL A 164 2.45 6.23 18.79
N PHE A 165 2.59 6.77 17.58
CA PHE A 165 1.50 7.07 16.67
C PHE A 165 0.63 5.83 16.38
N PHE A 166 1.23 4.77 15.83
CA PHE A 166 0.48 3.56 15.48
C PHE A 166 -0.07 2.85 16.72
N SER A 167 0.69 2.75 17.83
CA SER A 167 0.18 2.12 19.05
C SER A 167 -1.05 2.83 19.62
N ASN A 168 -1.08 4.17 19.59
CA ASN A 168 -2.25 4.92 20.06
C ASN A 168 -3.42 4.86 19.07
N MET A 169 -3.17 4.84 17.76
CA MET A 169 -4.24 4.62 16.78
C MET A 169 -4.84 3.22 16.88
N VAL A 170 -4.02 2.19 17.11
CA VAL A 170 -4.50 0.84 17.38
C VAL A 170 -5.35 0.81 18.65
N ALA A 171 -4.88 1.44 19.74
CA ALA A 171 -5.67 1.54 20.96
C ALA A 171 -7.00 2.28 20.75
N PHE A 172 -7.00 3.34 19.93
CA PHE A 172 -8.20 4.07 19.54
C PHE A 172 -9.20 3.18 18.77
N GLU A 173 -8.75 2.47 17.73
CA GLU A 173 -9.62 1.55 16.96
C GLU A 173 -10.11 0.36 17.78
N MET A 174 -9.42 -0.02 18.86
CA MET A 174 -9.84 -1.06 19.80
C MET A 174 -10.82 -0.56 20.86
N SER A 175 -11.06 0.76 20.95
CA SER A 175 -11.97 1.31 21.96
C SER A 175 -13.42 0.91 21.65
N PRO A 176 -14.20 0.43 22.64
CA PRO A 176 -15.60 0.02 22.43
C PRO A 176 -16.51 1.13 21.92
N GLU A 177 -16.16 2.39 22.17
CA GLU A 177 -16.94 3.57 21.79
C GLU A 177 -16.66 4.03 20.35
N THR A 178 -15.68 3.39 19.68
CA THR A 178 -15.17 3.79 18.38
C THR A 178 -15.73 2.87 17.29
N ASP A 179 -16.63 3.38 16.46
CA ASP A 179 -17.19 2.65 15.32
C ASP A 179 -16.23 2.73 14.12
N THR A 180 -15.29 1.77 14.03
CA THR A 180 -14.26 1.73 12.97
C THR A 180 -14.12 0.33 12.36
N ASP A 181 -13.69 0.26 11.10
CA ASP A 181 -13.46 -0.99 10.36
C ASP A 181 -12.03 -1.55 10.61
N CYS A 182 -11.37 -1.10 11.68
CA CYS A 182 -9.98 -1.38 12.04
C CYS A 182 -8.98 -1.29 10.86
N GLU A 183 -9.07 -0.18 10.13
CA GLU A 183 -8.24 0.14 8.97
C GLU A 183 -6.76 0.29 9.34
N VAL A 184 -6.44 1.01 10.42
CA VAL A 184 -5.04 1.20 10.86
C VAL A 184 -4.47 -0.11 11.37
N ILE A 185 -5.21 -0.88 12.17
CA ILE A 185 -4.82 -2.22 12.60
C ILE A 185 -4.54 -3.14 11.40
N SER A 186 -5.43 -3.12 10.39
CA SER A 186 -5.25 -3.90 9.16
C SER A 186 -3.97 -3.52 8.42
N TYR A 187 -3.68 -2.23 8.31
CA TYR A 187 -2.46 -1.71 7.68
C TYR A 187 -1.21 -2.14 8.46
N VAL A 188 -1.20 -1.93 9.77
CA VAL A 188 -0.08 -2.30 10.65
C VAL A 188 0.21 -3.80 10.53
N ASN A 189 -0.81 -4.66 10.59
CA ASN A 189 -0.62 -6.11 10.43
C ASN A 189 -0.11 -6.50 9.05
N PHE A 190 -0.58 -5.83 7.98
CA PHE A 190 -0.09 -6.07 6.63
C PHE A 190 1.40 -5.72 6.53
N MET A 191 1.80 -4.54 7.04
CA MET A 191 3.20 -4.10 7.05
C MET A 191 4.09 -4.95 7.95
N LYS A 192 3.61 -5.36 9.14
CA LYS A 192 4.32 -6.31 10.02
C LYS A 192 4.67 -7.60 9.28
N SER A 193 3.74 -8.10 8.48
CA SER A 193 3.94 -9.33 7.73
C SER A 193 4.96 -9.17 6.57
N LEU A 194 5.05 -7.96 6.00
CA LEU A 194 6.00 -7.64 4.93
C LEU A 194 7.42 -7.37 5.45
N VAL A 195 7.54 -6.69 6.59
CA VAL A 195 8.79 -6.13 7.12
C VAL A 195 9.37 -7.03 8.22
N GLU A 196 9.99 -8.14 7.81
CA GLU A 196 10.55 -9.12 8.74
C GLU A 196 12.05 -8.92 9.01
N THR A 197 12.77 -8.38 8.03
CA THR A 197 14.24 -8.21 8.02
C THR A 197 14.65 -6.83 7.51
N PRO A 198 15.87 -6.35 7.82
CA PRO A 198 16.39 -5.09 7.28
C PRO A 198 16.42 -5.04 5.75
N ARG A 199 16.53 -6.19 5.09
CA ARG A 199 16.51 -6.29 3.62
C ARG A 199 15.14 -5.93 3.05
N ASP A 200 14.07 -6.25 3.77
CA ASP A 200 12.70 -5.89 3.39
C ASP A 200 12.51 -4.37 3.44
N VAL A 201 13.01 -3.74 4.50
CA VAL A 201 13.00 -2.27 4.66
C VAL A 201 13.79 -1.60 3.54
N LYS A 202 14.99 -2.10 3.25
CA LYS A 202 15.84 -1.59 2.17
C LYS A 202 15.14 -1.68 0.81
N GLU A 203 14.50 -2.80 0.49
CA GLU A 203 13.76 -2.95 -0.77
C GLU A 203 12.62 -1.92 -0.87
N LEU A 204 11.80 -1.77 0.18
CA LEU A 204 10.71 -0.81 0.19
C LEU A 204 11.21 0.64 0.06
N ARG A 205 12.37 0.94 0.64
CA ARG A 205 13.05 2.23 0.51
C ARG A 205 13.52 2.49 -0.91
N GLU A 206 14.17 1.52 -1.55
CA GLU A 206 14.61 1.61 -2.95
C GLU A 206 13.43 1.78 -3.93
N LYS A 207 12.24 1.31 -3.55
CA LYS A 207 10.99 1.49 -4.31
C LYS A 207 10.22 2.77 -3.96
N GLY A 208 10.73 3.59 -3.05
CA GLY A 208 10.09 4.85 -2.65
C GLY A 208 8.77 4.66 -1.89
N ILE A 209 8.60 3.51 -1.24
CA ILE A 209 7.40 3.17 -0.46
C ILE A 209 7.61 3.50 1.01
N LEU A 210 8.80 3.21 1.55
CA LEU A 210 9.10 3.42 2.96
C LEU A 210 10.38 4.23 3.15
N PHE A 211 10.25 5.39 3.75
CA PHE A 211 11.37 6.25 4.14
C PHE A 211 11.55 6.19 5.65
N SER A 212 12.79 6.29 6.14
CA SER A 212 13.05 6.20 7.58
C SER A 212 14.05 7.27 8.01
N CYS A 213 13.68 8.00 9.06
CA CYS A 213 14.56 8.89 9.82
C CYS A 213 15.16 8.18 11.06
N LEU A 214 14.93 6.88 11.23
CA LEU A 214 15.56 6.08 12.27
C LEU A 214 17.04 5.82 11.93
N GLY A 215 17.82 5.47 12.94
CA GLY A 215 19.26 5.27 12.82
C GLY A 215 19.65 4.06 11.97
N SER A 216 18.77 3.05 11.84
CA SER A 216 19.01 1.90 10.97
C SER A 216 17.73 1.20 10.47
N ASP A 217 17.88 0.30 9.48
CA ASP A 217 16.78 -0.54 8.99
C ASP A 217 16.31 -1.55 10.05
N GLU A 218 17.20 -2.01 10.94
CA GLU A 218 16.88 -2.87 12.07
C GLU A 218 15.90 -2.19 13.05
N GLU A 219 16.03 -0.89 13.26
CA GLU A 219 15.13 -0.14 14.14
C GLU A 219 13.71 -0.07 13.55
N VAL A 220 13.58 0.03 12.23
CA VAL A 220 12.28 -0.01 11.54
C VAL A 220 11.61 -1.38 11.72
N VAL A 221 12.37 -2.46 11.52
CA VAL A 221 11.87 -3.83 11.74
C VAL A 221 11.42 -4.00 13.18
N LYS A 222 12.25 -3.57 14.13
CA LYS A 222 11.95 -3.65 15.57
C LYS A 222 10.69 -2.87 15.92
N MET A 223 10.52 -1.67 15.37
CA MET A 223 9.32 -0.84 15.56
C MET A 223 8.06 -1.60 15.16
N TYR A 224 7.98 -2.12 13.93
CA TYR A 224 6.80 -2.85 13.47
C TYR A 224 6.53 -4.10 14.33
N LYS A 225 7.58 -4.83 14.72
CA LYS A 225 7.43 -6.02 15.60
C LYS A 225 6.90 -5.66 17.00
N GLN A 226 7.26 -4.50 17.53
CA GLN A 226 6.85 -4.04 18.86
C GLN A 226 5.44 -3.45 18.94
N ILE A 227 4.86 -3.01 17.82
CA ILE A 227 3.47 -2.51 17.82
C ILE A 227 2.54 -3.69 18.12
N ASP A 228 1.86 -3.66 19.26
CA ASP A 228 0.84 -4.64 19.61
C ASP A 228 -0.47 -4.35 18.87
N THR A 229 -1.01 -5.37 18.22
CA THR A 229 -2.32 -5.33 17.54
C THR A 229 -3.37 -6.13 18.30
N PHE A 230 -3.09 -6.50 19.56
CA PHE A 230 -3.99 -7.17 20.49
C PHE A 230 -4.60 -8.47 19.94
N GLY A 231 -3.85 -9.16 19.08
CA GLY A 231 -4.30 -10.40 18.42
C GLY A 231 -5.36 -10.20 17.33
N VAL A 232 -5.73 -8.96 17.01
CA VAL A 232 -6.65 -8.65 15.92
C VAL A 232 -5.89 -8.77 14.60
N ASN A 233 -5.84 -9.98 14.06
CA ASN A 233 -5.02 -10.29 12.88
C ASN A 233 -5.77 -10.11 11.55
N ASN A 234 -7.09 -9.90 11.56
CA ASN A 234 -7.90 -9.96 10.34
C ASN A 234 -9.23 -9.19 10.45
N CYS A 235 -9.22 -7.87 10.29
CA CYS A 235 -10.46 -7.09 10.06
C CYS A 235 -10.98 -7.21 8.61
N GLY A 236 -10.45 -8.15 7.81
CA GLY A 236 -10.94 -8.45 6.47
C GLY A 236 -10.54 -7.46 5.37
N LEU A 237 -10.13 -6.23 5.71
CA LEU A 237 -9.90 -5.14 4.75
C LEU A 237 -8.92 -5.51 3.62
N PHE A 238 -7.83 -6.20 3.94
CA PHE A 238 -6.85 -6.67 2.95
C PHE A 238 -6.95 -8.16 2.63
N LEU A 239 -8.02 -8.86 3.04
CA LEU A 239 -8.13 -10.30 2.85
C LEU A 239 -8.12 -10.70 1.37
N ASP A 240 -8.79 -9.93 0.50
CA ASP A 240 -8.76 -10.14 -0.95
C ASP A 240 -7.35 -10.01 -1.51
N VAL A 241 -6.63 -8.93 -1.12
CA VAL A 241 -5.24 -8.69 -1.52
C VAL A 241 -4.35 -9.86 -1.11
N LYS A 242 -4.46 -10.32 0.15
CA LYS A 242 -3.70 -11.46 0.66
C LYS A 242 -4.02 -12.74 -0.11
N THR A 243 -5.29 -12.99 -0.40
CA THR A 243 -5.75 -14.17 -1.15
C THR A 243 -5.19 -14.18 -2.57
N ARG A 244 -5.26 -13.05 -3.27
CA ARG A 244 -4.74 -12.93 -4.64
C ARG A 244 -3.22 -13.06 -4.71
N ILE A 245 -2.49 -12.57 -3.70
CA ILE A 245 -1.05 -12.81 -3.55
C ILE A 245 -0.78 -14.31 -3.40
N GLU A 246 -1.51 -14.99 -2.51
CA GLU A 246 -1.35 -16.42 -2.28
C GLU A 246 -1.66 -17.25 -3.54
N GLU A 247 -2.71 -16.91 -4.28
CA GLU A 247 -3.04 -17.52 -5.57
C GLU A 247 -1.93 -17.32 -6.62
N HIS A 248 -1.36 -16.12 -6.67
CA HIS A 248 -0.22 -15.84 -7.56
C HIS A 248 0.99 -16.70 -7.18
N CYS A 249 1.31 -16.76 -5.89
CA CYS A 249 2.44 -17.50 -5.33
C CYS A 249 2.31 -19.03 -5.41
N SER A 250 1.07 -19.55 -5.44
CA SER A 250 0.78 -20.99 -5.49
C SER A 250 0.53 -21.53 -6.90
N SER A 251 0.39 -20.65 -7.90
CA SER A 251 0.16 -21.04 -9.28
C SER A 251 1.40 -21.70 -9.91
N LYS A 252 1.41 -23.03 -9.95
CA LYS A 252 2.47 -23.85 -10.58
C LYS A 252 2.76 -23.45 -12.03
N ALA A 253 1.77 -22.97 -12.78
CA ALA A 253 1.94 -22.53 -14.17
C ALA A 253 2.77 -21.23 -14.26
N LYS A 254 2.61 -20.32 -13.30
CA LYS A 254 3.42 -19.09 -13.23
C LYS A 254 4.83 -19.39 -12.75
N THR A 255 5.00 -20.32 -11.81
CA THR A 255 6.32 -20.82 -11.39
C THR A 255 7.08 -21.45 -12.57
N TRP A 256 6.43 -22.34 -13.32
CA TRP A 256 7.02 -22.95 -14.52
C TRP A 256 7.38 -21.91 -15.59
N MET A 257 6.51 -20.91 -15.81
CA MET A 257 6.78 -19.86 -16.80
C MET A 257 7.91 -18.92 -16.35
N ALA A 258 7.98 -18.58 -15.07
CA ALA A 258 9.06 -17.76 -14.51
C ALA A 258 10.41 -18.49 -14.57
N ASP A 259 10.45 -19.78 -14.26
CA ASP A 259 11.65 -20.63 -14.42
C ASP A 259 12.07 -20.72 -15.89
N LEU A 260 11.11 -20.83 -16.82
CA LEU A 260 11.38 -20.83 -18.25
C LEU A 260 11.95 -19.48 -18.71
N ILE A 261 11.38 -18.36 -18.26
CA ILE A 261 11.94 -17.03 -18.58
C ILE A 261 13.35 -16.89 -18.01
N HIS A 262 13.55 -17.21 -16.74
CA HIS A 262 14.83 -17.05 -16.06
C HIS A 262 15.92 -17.96 -16.66
N THR A 263 15.58 -19.17 -17.09
CA THR A 263 16.54 -20.13 -17.65
C THR A 263 16.86 -19.83 -19.11
N TYR A 264 15.86 -19.50 -19.92
CA TYR A 264 16.03 -19.37 -21.37
C TYR A 264 16.36 -17.95 -21.82
N PHE A 265 15.86 -16.90 -21.15
CA PHE A 265 16.06 -15.50 -21.56
C PHE A 265 17.24 -14.80 -20.87
N ARG A 266 17.91 -15.46 -19.92
CA ARG A 266 19.13 -14.92 -19.28
C ARG A 266 20.37 -15.01 -20.17
N SER A 267 20.43 -16.00 -21.05
CA SER A 267 21.46 -16.10 -22.08
C SER A 267 20.86 -15.75 -23.44
N PRO A 268 21.39 -14.74 -24.15
CA PRO A 268 20.90 -14.37 -25.49
C PRO A 268 20.89 -15.56 -26.45
N TRP A 269 21.86 -16.47 -26.30
CA TRP A 269 22.01 -17.66 -27.15
C TRP A 269 20.89 -18.68 -26.95
N THR A 270 20.46 -18.92 -25.70
CA THR A 270 19.34 -19.84 -25.43
C THR A 270 18.01 -19.25 -25.87
N ALA A 271 17.84 -17.93 -25.81
CA ALA A 271 16.66 -17.26 -26.32
C ALA A 271 16.55 -17.39 -27.85
N ILE A 272 17.65 -17.17 -28.58
CA ILE A 272 17.71 -17.36 -30.04
C ILE A 272 17.42 -18.82 -30.41
N ALA A 273 18.01 -19.78 -29.69
CA ALA A 273 17.77 -21.19 -29.94
C ALA A 273 16.30 -21.59 -29.70
N LEU A 274 15.67 -21.08 -28.64
CA LEU A 274 14.25 -21.30 -28.35
C LEU A 274 13.35 -20.72 -29.46
N PHE A 275 13.66 -19.51 -29.93
CA PHE A 275 12.93 -18.87 -31.01
C PHE A 275 13.06 -19.66 -32.33
N ALA A 276 14.29 -20.06 -32.69
CA ALA A 276 14.53 -20.86 -33.88
C ALA A 276 13.80 -22.22 -33.82
N ALA A 277 13.85 -22.90 -32.67
CA ALA A 277 13.14 -24.16 -32.46
C ALA A 277 11.62 -23.99 -32.61
N THR A 278 11.06 -22.92 -32.05
CA THR A 278 9.62 -22.62 -32.14
C THR A 278 9.22 -22.30 -33.58
N LEU A 279 10.02 -21.52 -34.30
CA LEU A 279 9.78 -21.18 -35.70
C LEU A 279 9.83 -22.42 -36.60
N LEU A 280 10.82 -23.31 -36.38
CA LEU A 280 10.88 -24.60 -37.07
C LEU A 280 9.64 -25.46 -36.78
N LEU A 281 9.16 -25.47 -35.54
CA LEU A 281 7.97 -26.21 -35.14
C LEU A 281 6.70 -25.65 -35.83
N CYS A 282 6.58 -24.32 -35.92
CA CYS A 282 5.49 -23.69 -36.68
C CYS A 282 5.55 -24.05 -38.18
N LEU A 283 6.76 -24.07 -38.76
CA LEU A 283 6.96 -24.44 -40.16
C LEU A 283 6.61 -25.91 -40.41
N THR A 284 6.98 -26.83 -39.52
CA THR A 284 6.63 -28.25 -39.66
C THR A 284 5.13 -28.47 -39.52
N PHE A 285 4.45 -27.75 -38.63
CA PHE A 285 2.99 -27.75 -38.55
C PHE A 285 2.34 -27.24 -39.84
N LEU A 286 2.80 -26.11 -40.38
CA LEU A 286 2.31 -25.59 -41.67
C LEU A 286 2.51 -26.60 -42.79
N GLN A 287 3.71 -27.19 -42.89
CA GLN A 287 4.03 -28.20 -43.89
C GLN A 287 3.09 -29.40 -43.79
N THR A 288 2.87 -29.90 -42.57
CA THR A 288 1.95 -31.01 -42.31
C THR A 288 0.51 -30.66 -42.69
N TYR A 289 0.07 -29.45 -42.35
CA TYR A 289 -1.26 -28.96 -42.69
C TYR A 289 -1.50 -28.88 -44.20
N TYR A 290 -0.57 -28.28 -44.96
CA TYR A 290 -0.67 -28.21 -46.42
C TYR A 290 -0.49 -29.56 -47.11
N THR A 291 0.20 -30.51 -46.47
CA THR A 291 0.31 -31.89 -46.95
C THR A 291 -1.02 -32.64 -46.81
N ILE A 292 -1.77 -32.40 -45.73
CA ILE A 292 -3.08 -33.02 -45.46
C ILE A 292 -4.20 -32.31 -46.25
N HIS A 293 -4.11 -31.00 -46.43
CA HIS A 293 -5.04 -30.18 -47.20
C HIS A 293 -4.34 -29.56 -48.42
N PRO A 294 -4.04 -30.35 -49.46
CA PRO A 294 -3.45 -29.82 -50.67
C PRO A 294 -4.42 -28.83 -51.33
N VAL A 295 -3.90 -27.65 -51.70
CA VAL A 295 -4.65 -26.64 -52.44
C VAL A 295 -5.05 -27.24 -53.79
N LYS A 296 -6.36 -27.36 -54.06
CA LYS A 296 -6.87 -27.73 -55.38
C LYS A 296 -6.52 -26.59 -56.35
N ASN A 297 -5.57 -26.85 -57.24
CA ASN A 297 -5.40 -26.00 -58.42
C ASN A 297 -6.53 -26.35 -59.40
N ASN A 298 -7.34 -25.33 -59.74
CA ASN A 298 -8.38 -25.38 -60.78
C ASN A 298 -7.77 -25.56 -62.17
#